data_AF-A0AAU3YV05-F1
#
_entry.id   AF-A0AAU3YV05-F1
#
_cell.length_a   1.000
_cell.length_b   1.000
_cell.length_c   1.000
_cell.angle_alpha   90.00
_cell.angle_beta   90.00
_cell.angle_gamma   90.00
#
_symmetry.space_group_name_H-M   'P 1'
#
loop_
_entity.id
_entity.type
_entity.pdbx_description
1 polymer ?
#
loop_
_entity_poly.entity_id
_entity_poly.type
_entity_poly.pdbx_seq_one_letter_code
_entity_poly.pdbx_strand_id
1 'polypeptide(L)'
;MQELLESVEFSTSGVAAASSWEMTHRLTRSDYVSAWVAEGPRKQVCGVVMGAPPLPWLGTVPGLGRAHRDHVARCIVEAEAVAVAPGMRGRRLGHELLRRLRTDCQRQGFRVMLGTLLLKNCNLVGYYMEAGFTVLGPGETLSFSDPLGVVLRRPADPDVIQAWQPLHPDVRSTHIQVPEGQAVPVIDGALPAPDYAGQREFHQDGSMTMRAMGQTVTLPADLVEQIRLTRSLPVSLHEVQSAAGEAELYGMEPLVAAQIRKATGATLTDLFSSPPHAPA
;
A
#
# COMPACT_ATOMS: atom_id res chain seq x y z
N MET A 1 -10.82 12.89 20.53
CA MET A 1 -10.01 13.26 19.33
C MET A 1 -10.85 13.37 18.05
N GLN A 2 -12.19 13.24 18.13
CA GLN A 2 -13.10 13.18 16.99
C GLN A 2 -13.87 14.51 16.75
N GLU A 3 -13.72 15.50 17.65
CA GLU A 3 -14.42 16.81 17.61
C GLU A 3 -13.65 17.96 16.95
N LEU A 4 -12.47 17.72 16.35
CA LEU A 4 -11.62 18.80 15.81
C LEU A 4 -11.75 19.05 14.29
N LEU A 5 -12.76 18.46 13.65
CA LEU A 5 -12.96 18.52 12.19
C LEU A 5 -14.32 19.15 11.80
N GLU A 6 -14.71 20.25 12.44
CA GLU A 6 -15.84 21.05 11.98
C GLU A 6 -15.40 22.09 10.93
N SER A 7 -16.19 22.07 9.85
CA SER A 7 -16.36 23.01 8.73
C SER A 7 -15.19 23.97 8.41
N VAL A 8 -14.62 23.78 7.22
CA VAL A 8 -13.69 24.74 6.59
C VAL A 8 -14.46 25.52 5.53
N GLU A 9 -14.80 26.78 5.81
CA GLU A 9 -15.15 27.74 4.78
C GLU A 9 -13.85 28.28 4.14
N PHE A 10 -13.72 28.10 2.82
CA PHE A 10 -12.60 28.66 2.08
C PHE A 10 -12.89 30.13 1.76
N SER A 11 -12.37 31.03 2.60
CA SER A 11 -12.26 32.45 2.27
C SER A 11 -11.20 32.61 1.17
N THR A 12 -11.64 32.99 -0.03
CA THR A 12 -10.74 33.44 -1.10
C THR A 12 -10.34 34.89 -0.87
N SER A 13 -9.10 35.19 -1.24
CA SER A 13 -8.44 36.50 -1.35
C SER A 13 -7.79 37.09 -0.08
N GLY A 14 -6.45 37.06 -0.11
CA GLY A 14 -5.57 37.76 0.82
C GLY A 14 -4.14 37.27 0.61
N VAL A 15 -3.37 37.97 -0.23
CA VAL A 15 -1.92 37.74 -0.36
C VAL A 15 -1.27 38.08 0.98
N ALA A 16 -1.13 37.09 1.85
CA ALA A 16 -0.55 37.24 3.18
C ALA A 16 0.98 37.13 3.11
N ALA A 17 1.64 38.10 3.74
CA ALA A 17 3.08 38.12 4.00
C ALA A 17 3.60 36.75 4.46
N ALA A 18 4.78 36.37 3.97
CA ALA A 18 5.50 35.17 4.34
C ALA A 18 5.60 35.09 5.87
N SER A 19 4.77 34.26 6.47
CA SER A 19 4.69 34.12 7.91
C SER A 19 5.72 33.08 8.32
N SER A 20 6.64 33.46 9.20
CA SER A 20 7.72 32.60 9.69
C SER A 20 7.16 31.59 10.68
N TRP A 21 6.72 30.42 10.19
CA TRP A 21 6.42 29.27 11.04
C TRP A 21 7.68 28.43 11.22
N GLU A 22 7.96 28.00 12.44
CA GLU A 22 8.96 26.96 12.68
C GLU A 22 8.29 25.59 12.56
N MET A 23 8.85 24.72 11.73
CA MET A 23 8.42 23.33 11.65
C MET A 23 9.37 22.48 12.47
N THR A 24 8.83 21.85 13.50
CA THR A 24 9.60 20.99 14.38
C THR A 24 9.13 19.57 14.21
N HIS A 25 10.07 18.66 13.94
CA HIS A 25 9.82 17.23 14.03
C HIS A 25 9.75 16.86 15.52
N ARG A 26 8.56 16.54 16.02
CA ARG A 26 8.32 16.41 17.48
C ARG A 26 8.15 14.98 17.98
N LEU A 27 7.88 14.00 17.14
CA LEU A 27 7.66 12.63 17.59
C LEU A 27 8.84 11.74 17.21
N THR A 28 9.29 10.96 18.18
CA THR A 28 10.37 10.00 18.08
C THR A 28 10.06 9.00 16.97
N ARG A 29 11.04 8.82 16.07
CA ARG A 29 11.01 7.88 14.96
C ARG A 29 10.81 6.47 15.52
N SER A 30 9.58 5.95 15.52
CA SER A 30 9.41 4.51 15.34
C SER A 30 9.69 4.23 13.87
N ASP A 31 10.10 3.01 13.53
CA ASP A 31 10.50 2.68 12.15
C ASP A 31 9.40 2.91 11.09
N TYR A 32 8.17 3.22 11.51
CA TYR A 32 6.98 3.29 10.67
C TYR A 32 6.19 4.59 10.78
N VAL A 33 6.33 5.35 11.86
CA VAL A 33 5.48 6.53 12.10
C VAL A 33 6.32 7.80 11.98
N SER A 34 5.82 8.73 11.18
CA SER A 34 6.43 10.05 10.98
C SER A 34 5.40 11.12 11.32
N ALA A 35 5.76 12.13 12.12
CA ALA A 35 4.85 13.21 12.44
C ALA A 35 5.55 14.56 12.52
N TRP A 36 4.88 15.56 11.96
CA TRP A 36 5.36 16.93 11.88
C TRP A 36 4.38 17.85 12.57
N VAL A 37 4.91 18.77 13.37
CA VAL A 37 4.14 19.80 14.07
C VAL A 37 4.63 21.16 13.60
N ALA A 38 3.68 22.01 13.20
CA ALA A 38 3.95 23.40 12.91
C ALA A 38 3.65 24.25 14.14
N GLU A 39 4.60 25.07 14.55
CA GLU A 39 4.47 25.97 15.68
C GLU A 39 4.49 27.43 15.24
N GLY A 40 3.55 28.19 15.79
CA GLY A 40 3.54 29.64 15.65
C GLY A 40 4.40 30.34 16.70
N PRO A 41 4.36 31.68 16.74
CA PRO A 41 4.96 32.48 17.80
C PRO A 41 4.52 31.96 19.18
N ARG A 42 5.43 31.95 20.15
CA ARG A 42 5.19 31.42 21.52
C ARG A 42 4.97 29.91 21.63
N LYS A 43 5.47 29.12 20.65
CA LYS A 43 5.42 27.63 20.68
C LYS A 43 4.00 27.05 20.70
N GLN A 44 3.02 27.83 20.22
CA GLN A 44 1.65 27.35 20.05
C GLN A 44 1.56 26.42 18.83
N VAL A 45 0.88 25.28 18.95
CA VAL A 45 0.70 24.33 17.84
C VAL A 45 -0.35 24.87 16.87
N CYS A 46 0.06 25.09 15.63
CA CYS A 46 -0.77 25.64 14.56
C CYS A 46 -1.19 24.60 13.51
N GLY A 47 -0.55 23.44 13.49
CA GLY A 47 -0.93 22.33 12.65
C GLY A 47 -0.11 21.08 12.93
N VAL A 48 -0.64 19.95 12.50
CA VAL A 48 -0.02 18.63 12.64
C VAL A 48 -0.30 17.80 11.40
N VAL A 49 0.65 16.94 11.06
CA VAL A 49 0.45 15.81 10.15
C VAL A 49 1.12 14.58 10.74
N MET A 50 0.49 13.43 10.57
CA MET A 50 1.04 12.11 10.91
C MET A 50 0.91 11.19 9.70
N GLY A 51 1.95 10.42 9.44
CA GLY A 51 1.94 9.29 8.52
C GLY A 51 2.26 8.00 9.27
N ALA A 52 1.47 6.96 9.02
CA ALA A 52 1.68 5.61 9.55
C ALA A 52 1.28 4.58 8.49
N PRO A 53 1.77 3.32 8.54
CA PRO A 53 1.28 2.29 7.63
C PRO A 53 -0.21 2.04 7.87
N PRO A 54 -0.98 1.65 6.84
CA PRO A 54 -2.42 1.40 6.95
C PRO A 54 -2.72 0.06 7.66
N LEU A 55 -2.22 -0.11 8.89
CA LEU A 55 -2.30 -1.35 9.67
C LEU A 55 -3.72 -1.90 9.83
N PRO A 56 -4.78 -1.08 10.05
CA PRO A 56 -6.15 -1.58 10.13
C PRO A 56 -6.57 -2.32 8.86
N TRP A 57 -6.24 -1.79 7.67
CA TRP A 57 -6.53 -2.45 6.40
C TRP A 57 -5.65 -3.69 6.20
N LEU A 58 -4.35 -3.63 6.48
CA LEU A 58 -3.46 -4.79 6.34
C LEU A 58 -3.89 -5.96 7.23
N GLY A 59 -4.50 -5.68 8.38
CA GLY A 59 -5.10 -6.68 9.26
C GLY A 59 -6.29 -7.41 8.64
N THR A 60 -7.04 -6.76 7.75
CA THR A 60 -8.25 -7.31 7.13
C THR A 60 -8.01 -8.02 5.80
N VAL A 61 -6.81 -7.90 5.20
CA VAL A 61 -6.48 -8.60 3.96
C VAL A 61 -6.40 -10.12 4.23
N PRO A 62 -7.32 -10.92 3.68
CA PRO A 62 -7.35 -12.36 3.94
C PRO A 62 -6.15 -13.06 3.30
N GLY A 63 -5.59 -14.05 4.00
CA GLY A 63 -4.49 -14.86 3.46
C GLY A 63 -3.10 -14.22 3.49
N LEU A 64 -3.01 -12.89 3.68
CA LEU A 64 -1.74 -12.17 3.68
C LEU A 64 -0.88 -12.58 4.88
N GLY A 65 0.21 -13.30 4.64
CA GLY A 65 1.14 -13.73 5.69
C GLY A 65 1.83 -12.56 6.42
N ARG A 66 2.36 -12.81 7.63
CA ARG A 66 3.01 -11.77 8.46
C ARG A 66 4.15 -11.04 7.73
N ALA A 67 5.06 -11.78 7.09
CA ALA A 67 6.17 -11.19 6.35
C ALA A 67 5.69 -10.28 5.20
N HIS A 68 4.62 -10.68 4.50
CA HIS A 68 4.02 -9.89 3.44
C HIS A 68 3.32 -8.63 3.99
N ARG A 69 2.60 -8.74 5.10
CA ARG A 69 2.06 -7.56 5.81
C ARG A 69 3.14 -6.57 6.21
N ASP A 70 4.24 -7.06 6.78
CA ASP A 70 5.38 -6.24 7.18
C ASP A 70 6.04 -5.57 5.96
N HIS A 71 6.15 -6.27 4.84
CA HIS A 71 6.64 -5.71 3.58
C HIS A 71 5.74 -4.59 3.05
N VAL A 72 4.43 -4.81 2.98
CA VAL A 72 3.46 -3.79 2.54
C VAL A 72 3.49 -2.58 3.48
N ALA A 73 3.60 -2.81 4.80
CA ALA A 73 3.69 -1.76 5.81
C ALA A 73 4.96 -0.89 5.69
N ARG A 74 6.03 -1.40 5.07
CA ARG A 74 7.25 -0.62 4.76
C ARG A 74 7.15 0.17 3.46
N CYS A 75 6.21 -0.19 2.59
CA CYS A 75 6.09 0.40 1.25
C CYS A 75 4.97 1.45 1.15
N ILE A 76 3.94 1.33 1.99
CA ILE A 76 2.75 2.18 1.94
C ILE A 76 2.59 2.92 3.27
N VAL A 77 2.41 4.24 3.19
CA VAL A 77 2.08 5.11 4.32
C VAL A 77 0.72 5.76 4.09
N GLU A 78 -0.07 5.94 5.14
CA GLU A 78 -1.32 6.69 5.13
C GLU A 78 -1.14 7.98 5.94
N ALA A 79 -1.57 9.11 5.37
CA ALA A 79 -1.63 10.39 6.06
C ALA A 79 -2.88 10.46 6.95
N GLU A 80 -2.81 9.90 8.16
CA GLU A 80 -3.97 9.66 9.03
C GLU A 80 -4.52 10.92 9.74
N ALA A 81 -3.68 11.94 10.01
CA ALA A 81 -4.07 13.05 10.88
C ALA A 81 -3.51 14.40 10.42
N VAL A 82 -4.07 14.96 9.34
CA VAL A 82 -3.77 16.33 8.90
C VAL A 82 -4.75 17.30 9.55
N ALA A 83 -4.25 18.19 10.41
CA ALA A 83 -5.06 19.23 11.03
C ALA A 83 -4.34 20.57 11.04
N VAL A 84 -5.09 21.65 10.79
CA VAL A 84 -4.60 23.03 10.80
C VAL A 84 -5.57 23.87 11.62
N ALA A 85 -5.02 24.66 12.55
CA ALA A 85 -5.80 25.56 13.39
C ALA A 85 -6.65 26.51 12.53
N PRO A 86 -7.91 26.83 12.91
CA PRO A 86 -8.83 27.61 12.07
C PRO A 86 -8.23 28.92 11.54
N GLY A 87 -7.58 29.72 12.39
CA GLY A 87 -6.95 30.99 11.98
C GLY A 87 -5.73 30.86 11.06
N MET A 88 -5.30 29.63 10.78
CA MET A 88 -4.14 29.29 9.94
C MET A 88 -4.55 28.65 8.61
N ARG A 89 -5.84 28.33 8.44
CA ARG A 89 -6.39 27.80 7.19
C ARG A 89 -6.24 28.84 6.06
N GLY A 90 -6.21 28.38 4.81
CA GLY A 90 -5.97 29.23 3.63
C GLY A 90 -4.50 29.69 3.43
N ARG A 91 -3.61 29.48 4.42
CA ARG A 91 -2.19 29.89 4.34
C ARG A 91 -1.24 28.79 3.84
N ARG A 92 -1.77 27.75 3.19
CA ARG A 92 -1.03 26.57 2.70
C ARG A 92 -0.21 25.82 3.75
N LEU A 93 -0.49 26.02 5.05
CA LEU A 93 0.23 25.31 6.13
C LEU A 93 0.04 23.80 6.04
N GLY A 94 -1.17 23.34 5.71
CA GLY A 94 -1.45 21.92 5.51
C GLY A 94 -0.66 21.32 4.34
N HIS A 95 -0.55 22.04 3.21
CA HIS A 95 0.26 21.59 2.07
C HIS A 95 1.74 21.47 2.45
N GLU A 96 2.26 22.44 3.21
CA GLU A 96 3.64 22.40 3.68
C GLU A 96 3.88 21.22 4.64
N LEU A 97 2.93 20.93 5.55
CA LEU A 97 2.95 19.75 6.40
C LEU A 97 2.98 18.46 5.58
N LEU A 98 2.06 18.30 4.61
CA LEU A 98 2.04 17.14 3.70
C LEU A 98 3.33 17.01 2.90
N ARG A 99 3.90 18.12 2.41
CA ARG A 99 5.18 18.12 1.69
C ARG A 99 6.34 17.63 2.55
N ARG A 100 6.37 18.01 3.84
CA ARG A 100 7.38 17.53 4.78
C ARG A 100 7.22 16.04 5.06
N LEU A 101 6.00 15.59 5.35
CA LEU A 101 5.72 14.17 5.53
C LEU A 101 6.14 13.38 4.30
N ARG A 102 5.76 13.83 3.10
CA ARG A 102 6.14 13.22 1.82
C ARG A 102 7.65 13.06 1.69
N THR A 103 8.38 14.13 1.94
CA THR A 103 9.86 14.15 1.84
C THR A 103 10.49 13.16 2.83
N ASP A 104 9.94 13.06 4.02
CA ASP A 104 10.43 12.15 5.06
C ASP A 104 10.12 10.69 4.73
N CYS A 105 8.89 10.38 4.33
CA CYS A 105 8.49 9.04 3.90
C CYS A 105 9.31 8.56 2.68
N GLN A 106 9.60 9.44 1.72
CA GLN A 106 10.49 9.13 0.60
C GLN A 106 11.89 8.71 1.06
N ARG A 107 12.48 9.40 2.04
CA ARG A 107 13.79 9.04 2.61
C ARG A 107 13.77 7.72 3.37
N GLN A 108 12.61 7.33 3.89
CA GLN A 108 12.40 6.07 4.60
C GLN A 108 12.10 4.90 3.64
N GLY A 109 12.01 5.16 2.34
CA GLY A 109 11.79 4.12 1.33
C GLY A 109 10.31 3.81 1.05
N PHE A 110 9.36 4.54 1.65
CA PHE A 110 7.96 4.42 1.28
C PHE A 110 7.77 4.82 -0.19
N ARG A 111 6.90 4.08 -0.89
CA ARG A 111 6.66 4.23 -2.33
C ARG A 111 5.32 4.88 -2.62
N VAL A 112 4.33 4.76 -1.74
CA VAL A 112 2.99 5.36 -1.92
C VAL A 112 2.53 6.02 -0.63
N MET A 113 1.93 7.21 -0.76
CA MET A 113 1.19 7.86 0.32
C MET A 113 -0.31 7.79 0.04
N LEU A 114 -1.09 7.35 1.02
CA LEU A 114 -2.54 7.29 0.97
C LEU A 114 -3.15 8.48 1.73
N GLY A 115 -4.34 8.87 1.32
CA GLY A 115 -5.20 9.79 2.04
C GLY A 115 -6.62 9.23 2.09
N THR A 116 -7.33 9.55 3.17
CA THR A 116 -8.72 9.16 3.35
C THR A 116 -9.53 10.39 3.76
N LEU A 117 -10.67 10.59 3.10
CA LEU A 117 -11.59 11.69 3.29
C LEU A 117 -12.99 11.13 3.54
N LEU A 118 -13.74 11.74 4.45
CA LEU A 118 -15.18 11.49 4.54
C LEU A 118 -15.91 12.37 3.53
N LEU A 119 -17.03 11.89 2.98
CA LEU A 119 -17.84 12.60 1.98
C LEU A 119 -18.31 13.97 2.48
N LYS A 120 -18.57 14.12 3.78
CA LYS A 120 -18.87 15.43 4.41
C LYS A 120 -17.76 16.48 4.28
N ASN A 121 -16.54 16.03 3.97
CA ASN A 121 -15.34 16.87 3.75
C ASN A 121 -14.94 16.88 2.27
N CYS A 122 -15.88 16.66 1.33
CA CYS A 122 -15.59 16.63 -0.11
C CYS A 122 -15.05 17.96 -0.66
N ASN A 123 -15.27 19.07 0.05
CA ASN A 123 -14.65 20.37 -0.25
C ASN A 123 -13.10 20.32 -0.18
N LEU A 124 -12.51 19.31 0.45
CA LEU A 124 -11.05 19.11 0.50
C LEU A 124 -10.49 18.35 -0.71
N VAL A 125 -11.33 17.85 -1.63
CA VAL A 125 -10.85 17.11 -2.81
C VAL A 125 -9.85 17.94 -3.63
N GLY A 126 -10.19 19.19 -3.95
CA GLY A 126 -9.29 20.09 -4.68
C GLY A 126 -7.99 20.36 -3.92
N TYR A 127 -8.05 20.48 -2.59
CA TYR A 127 -6.87 20.65 -1.75
C TYR A 127 -5.89 19.46 -1.86
N TYR A 128 -6.39 18.22 -1.85
CA TYR A 128 -5.56 17.02 -2.00
C TYR A 128 -5.02 16.86 -3.44
N MET A 129 -5.83 17.19 -4.44
CA MET A 129 -5.36 17.22 -5.84
C MET A 129 -4.23 18.23 -6.04
N GLU A 130 -4.32 19.43 -5.46
CA GLU A 130 -3.23 20.43 -5.47
C GLU A 130 -1.97 19.94 -4.72
N ALA A 131 -2.13 19.07 -3.72
CA ALA A 131 -1.00 18.41 -3.05
C ALA A 131 -0.36 17.28 -3.91
N GLY A 132 -0.97 16.95 -5.04
CA GLY A 132 -0.50 15.95 -6.00
C GLY A 132 -1.08 14.55 -5.77
N PHE A 133 -2.17 14.42 -5.03
CA PHE A 133 -2.90 13.17 -4.91
C PHE A 133 -3.81 12.95 -6.12
N THR A 134 -3.90 11.70 -6.56
CA THR A 134 -5.03 11.20 -7.35
C THR A 134 -6.16 10.86 -6.37
N VAL A 135 -7.30 11.52 -6.52
CA VAL A 135 -8.47 11.35 -5.65
C VAL A 135 -9.51 10.52 -6.39
N LEU A 136 -10.04 9.50 -5.72
CA LEU A 136 -11.03 8.59 -6.26
C LEU A 136 -12.46 9.10 -5.98
N GLY A 137 -13.45 8.50 -6.64
CA GLY A 137 -14.86 8.69 -6.30
C GLY A 137 -15.22 8.10 -4.93
N PRO A 138 -16.34 8.53 -4.32
CA PRO A 138 -16.84 7.93 -3.08
C PRO A 138 -17.11 6.43 -3.25
N GLY A 139 -16.68 5.60 -2.31
CA GLY A 139 -16.85 4.14 -2.36
C GLY A 139 -15.91 3.40 -3.32
N GLU A 140 -15.08 4.11 -4.10
CA GLU A 140 -14.14 3.45 -5.01
C GLU A 140 -12.99 2.76 -4.26
N THR A 141 -12.58 1.62 -4.81
CA THR A 141 -11.57 0.74 -4.20
C THR A 141 -10.17 1.08 -4.70
N LEU A 142 -9.22 1.27 -3.79
CA LEU A 142 -7.79 1.24 -4.14
C LEU A 142 -7.33 -0.20 -4.35
N SER A 143 -6.59 -0.45 -5.42
CA SER A 143 -6.02 -1.76 -5.72
C SER A 143 -4.52 -1.64 -5.95
N PHE A 144 -3.70 -2.49 -5.34
CA PHE A 144 -2.25 -2.52 -5.49
C PHE A 144 -1.83 -3.83 -6.17
N SER A 145 -0.98 -3.73 -7.19
CA SER A 145 -0.34 -4.92 -7.77
C SER A 145 0.88 -5.28 -6.93
N ASP A 146 0.92 -6.50 -6.43
CA ASP A 146 2.08 -7.09 -5.78
C ASP A 146 2.92 -7.88 -6.82
N PRO A 147 4.26 -7.89 -6.73
CA PRO A 147 5.18 -8.71 -7.53
C PRO A 147 4.83 -10.20 -7.64
N LEU A 148 4.06 -10.76 -6.70
CA LEU A 148 3.58 -12.14 -6.78
C LEU A 148 2.36 -12.28 -7.73
N GLY A 149 1.91 -11.19 -8.35
CA GLY A 149 0.70 -11.13 -9.18
C GLY A 149 -0.59 -11.05 -8.37
N VAL A 150 -0.48 -10.80 -7.07
CA VAL A 150 -1.60 -10.63 -6.17
C VAL A 150 -2.11 -9.19 -6.26
N VAL A 151 -3.43 -9.01 -6.26
CA VAL A 151 -4.03 -7.67 -6.23
C VAL A 151 -4.57 -7.42 -4.83
N LEU A 152 -3.88 -6.57 -4.07
CA LEU A 152 -4.34 -6.17 -2.74
C LEU A 152 -5.40 -5.08 -2.89
N ARG A 153 -6.64 -5.39 -2.51
CA ARG A 153 -7.77 -4.44 -2.57
C ARG A 153 -8.00 -3.79 -1.21
N ARG A 154 -8.19 -2.48 -1.21
CA ARG A 154 -8.61 -1.66 -0.07
C ARG A 154 -9.99 -1.08 -0.37
N PRO A 155 -11.08 -1.81 -0.03
CA PRO A 155 -12.42 -1.30 -0.26
C PRO A 155 -12.67 -0.01 0.52
N ALA A 156 -13.57 0.84 0.02
CA ALA A 156 -14.05 2.03 0.70
C ALA A 156 -15.54 1.86 1.01
N ASP A 157 -15.98 2.37 2.16
CA ASP A 157 -17.40 2.57 2.40
C ASP A 157 -17.95 3.67 1.45
N PRO A 158 -19.26 3.69 1.15
CA PRO A 158 -19.84 4.66 0.21
C PRO A 158 -19.64 6.14 0.58
N ASP A 159 -19.43 6.44 1.86
CA ASP A 159 -19.15 7.77 2.37
C ASP A 159 -17.65 8.08 2.52
N VAL A 160 -16.79 7.18 2.06
CA VAL A 160 -15.34 7.33 2.09
C VAL A 160 -14.80 7.62 0.69
N ILE A 161 -13.99 8.67 0.60
CA ILE A 161 -13.20 9.03 -0.57
C ILE A 161 -11.75 8.66 -0.27
N GLN A 162 -11.16 7.81 -1.12
CA GLN A 162 -9.75 7.45 -1.02
C GLN A 162 -8.91 8.32 -1.96
N ALA A 163 -7.64 8.52 -1.61
CA ALA A 163 -6.69 9.24 -2.42
C ALA A 163 -5.31 8.58 -2.31
N TRP A 164 -4.49 8.72 -3.34
CA TRP A 164 -3.12 8.22 -3.33
C TRP A 164 -2.17 9.15 -4.08
N GLN A 165 -0.90 9.15 -3.69
CA GLN A 165 0.16 9.88 -4.36
C GLN A 165 1.41 9.00 -4.48
N PRO A 166 2.05 8.94 -5.66
CA PRO A 166 3.32 8.25 -5.81
C PRO A 166 4.43 8.99 -5.05
N LEU A 167 5.21 8.25 -4.26
CA LEU A 167 6.44 8.71 -3.62
C LEU A 167 7.69 8.26 -4.38
N HIS A 168 7.57 7.23 -5.21
CA HIS A 168 8.64 6.65 -6.00
C HIS A 168 8.30 6.72 -7.51
N PRO A 169 9.27 6.98 -8.41
CA PRO A 169 9.03 7.13 -9.85
C PRO A 169 8.39 5.92 -10.54
N ASP A 170 8.71 4.69 -10.12
CA ASP A 170 8.08 3.49 -10.68
C ASP A 170 6.60 3.32 -10.30
N VAL A 171 6.08 4.08 -9.33
CA VAL A 171 4.69 3.97 -8.92
C VAL A 171 3.81 4.69 -9.93
N ARG A 172 2.86 3.94 -10.50
CA ARG A 172 1.95 4.44 -11.53
C ARG A 172 0.61 3.72 -11.49
N SER A 173 -0.41 4.36 -12.05
CA SER A 173 -1.67 3.69 -12.33
C SER A 173 -1.55 2.86 -13.60
N THR A 174 -1.87 1.59 -13.54
CA THR A 174 -2.03 0.70 -14.70
C THR A 174 -3.42 0.07 -14.67
N HIS A 175 -3.75 -0.71 -15.68
CA HIS A 175 -5.01 -1.45 -15.72
C HIS A 175 -4.70 -2.94 -15.86
N ILE A 176 -5.37 -3.76 -15.06
CA ILE A 176 -5.39 -5.21 -15.23
C ILE A 176 -6.71 -5.63 -15.84
N GLN A 177 -6.66 -6.62 -16.73
CA GLN A 177 -7.85 -7.25 -17.27
C GLN A 177 -8.33 -8.30 -16.26
N VAL A 178 -9.55 -8.16 -15.74
CA VAL A 178 -10.19 -9.24 -15.00
C VAL A 178 -10.91 -10.19 -15.97
N PRO A 179 -11.16 -11.46 -15.59
CA PRO A 179 -11.81 -12.44 -16.47
C PRO A 179 -13.13 -12.00 -17.10
N GLU A 180 -13.83 -11.06 -16.45
CA GLU A 180 -15.09 -10.47 -16.91
C GLU A 180 -14.89 -9.42 -18.04
N GLY A 181 -13.65 -9.19 -18.49
CA GLY A 181 -13.31 -8.24 -19.56
C GLY A 181 -13.27 -6.77 -19.11
N GLN A 182 -13.53 -6.49 -17.84
CA GLN A 182 -13.41 -5.16 -17.28
C GLN A 182 -11.94 -4.84 -16.95
N ALA A 183 -11.48 -3.67 -17.37
CA ALA A 183 -10.20 -3.12 -16.94
C ALA A 183 -10.35 -2.54 -15.53
N VAL A 184 -9.57 -3.04 -14.57
CA VAL A 184 -9.56 -2.51 -13.20
C VAL A 184 -8.28 -1.69 -12.99
N PRO A 185 -8.38 -0.43 -12.53
CA PRO A 185 -7.20 0.37 -12.23
C PRO A 185 -6.46 -0.22 -11.02
N VAL A 186 -5.15 -0.34 -11.15
CA VAL A 186 -4.26 -0.78 -10.06
C VAL A 186 -3.06 0.14 -9.95
N ILE A 187 -2.57 0.31 -8.73
CA ILE A 187 -1.33 1.00 -8.43
C ILE A 187 -0.21 -0.03 -8.56
N ASP A 188 0.54 0.07 -9.66
CA ASP A 188 1.71 -0.72 -9.97
C ASP A 188 2.97 -0.07 -9.36
N GLY A 189 4.00 -0.87 -9.09
CA GLY A 189 5.26 -0.40 -8.52
C GLY A 189 5.17 0.06 -7.06
N ALA A 190 4.02 -0.03 -6.40
CA ALA A 190 3.90 0.29 -4.97
C ALA A 190 4.67 -0.68 -4.09
N LEU A 191 4.71 -1.95 -4.49
CA LEU A 191 5.31 -3.06 -3.77
C LEU A 191 6.48 -3.58 -4.62
N PRO A 192 7.75 -3.32 -4.28
CA PRO A 192 8.87 -3.95 -4.94
C PRO A 192 8.91 -5.44 -4.59
N ALA A 193 9.55 -6.28 -5.40
CA ALA A 193 9.75 -7.68 -5.04
C ALA A 193 10.43 -7.75 -3.66
N PRO A 194 9.85 -8.43 -2.66
CA PRO A 194 10.47 -8.48 -1.35
C PRO A 194 11.80 -9.22 -1.43
N ASP A 195 12.78 -8.86 -0.59
CA ASP A 195 14.08 -9.54 -0.55
C ASP A 195 13.96 -11.06 -0.25
N TYR A 196 12.88 -11.47 0.41
CA TYR A 196 12.54 -12.87 0.67
C TYR A 196 11.72 -13.54 -0.44
N ALA A 197 11.19 -12.79 -1.42
CA ALA A 197 10.78 -13.40 -2.68
C ALA A 197 12.08 -13.80 -3.36
N GLY A 198 12.48 -15.04 -3.08
CA GLY A 198 13.68 -15.64 -3.60
C GLY A 198 13.95 -15.22 -5.03
N GLN A 199 15.22 -14.90 -5.35
CA GLN A 199 15.62 -14.46 -6.69
C GLN A 199 14.89 -15.30 -7.74
N ARG A 200 13.96 -14.65 -8.45
CA ARG A 200 13.20 -15.24 -9.54
C ARG A 200 13.96 -14.92 -10.80
N GLU A 201 14.55 -15.93 -11.39
CA GLU A 201 15.21 -15.82 -12.68
C GLU A 201 14.31 -16.46 -13.72
N PHE A 202 13.83 -15.65 -14.66
CA PHE A 202 13.08 -16.14 -15.82
C PHE A 202 14.08 -16.45 -16.92
N HIS A 203 14.02 -17.68 -17.42
CA HIS A 203 14.89 -18.16 -18.48
C HIS A 203 14.28 -17.90 -19.86
N GLN A 204 15.11 -17.94 -20.90
CA GLN A 204 14.66 -17.73 -22.29
C GLN A 204 13.66 -18.79 -22.77
N ASP A 205 13.69 -19.98 -22.18
CA ASP A 205 12.74 -21.06 -22.48
C ASP A 205 11.37 -20.88 -21.78
N GLY A 206 11.20 -19.80 -21.01
CA GLY A 206 9.99 -19.51 -20.24
C GLY A 206 9.95 -20.17 -18.85
N SER A 207 10.92 -21.00 -18.50
CA SER A 207 11.03 -21.57 -17.15
C SER A 207 11.41 -20.49 -16.12
N MET A 208 11.11 -20.76 -14.85
CA MET A 208 11.38 -19.82 -13.76
C MET A 208 12.13 -20.54 -12.65
N THR A 209 13.34 -20.08 -12.36
CA THR A 209 14.05 -20.50 -11.16
C THR A 209 13.69 -19.58 -9.99
N MET A 210 13.29 -20.15 -8.87
CA MET A 210 13.01 -19.45 -7.62
C MET A 210 14.01 -19.89 -6.55
N ARG A 211 14.60 -18.92 -5.83
CA ARG A 211 15.54 -19.21 -4.73
C ARG A 211 14.97 -18.91 -3.34
N ALA A 212 14.18 -19.79 -2.76
CA ALA A 212 13.59 -19.58 -1.43
C ALA A 212 14.32 -20.41 -0.35
N MET A 213 14.59 -19.82 0.81
CA MET A 213 15.13 -20.53 2.00
C MET A 213 16.38 -21.39 1.73
N GLY A 214 17.30 -20.89 0.89
CA GLY A 214 18.54 -21.61 0.54
C GLY A 214 18.37 -22.71 -0.50
N GLN A 215 17.17 -22.91 -1.03
CA GLN A 215 16.89 -23.87 -2.10
C GLN A 215 16.62 -23.18 -3.42
N THR A 216 16.97 -23.86 -4.51
CA THR A 216 16.74 -23.42 -5.88
C THR A 216 15.77 -24.38 -6.53
N VAL A 217 14.57 -23.91 -6.88
CA VAL A 217 13.54 -24.69 -7.57
C VAL A 217 13.34 -24.10 -8.96
N THR A 218 13.44 -24.90 -10.01
CA THR A 218 13.13 -24.47 -11.37
C THR A 218 11.78 -25.03 -11.78
N LEU A 219 10.83 -24.13 -12.04
CA LEU A 219 9.52 -24.46 -12.57
C LEU A 219 9.58 -24.49 -14.10
N PRO A 220 9.08 -25.54 -14.75
CA PRO A 220 9.06 -25.63 -16.21
C PRO A 220 8.13 -24.56 -16.81
N ALA A 221 8.39 -24.17 -18.05
CA ALA A 221 7.74 -23.04 -18.70
C ALA A 221 6.21 -23.15 -18.80
N ASP A 222 5.71 -24.35 -19.01
CA ASP A 222 4.27 -24.65 -19.03
C ASP A 222 3.63 -24.41 -17.66
N LEU A 223 4.29 -24.81 -16.57
CA LEU A 223 3.83 -24.53 -15.21
C LEU A 223 3.94 -23.04 -14.89
N VAL A 224 4.97 -22.34 -15.37
CA VAL A 224 5.12 -20.88 -15.18
C VAL A 224 4.01 -20.13 -15.91
N GLU A 225 3.72 -20.48 -17.16
CA GLU A 225 2.61 -19.90 -17.91
C GLU A 225 1.26 -20.24 -17.28
N GLN A 226 1.07 -21.48 -16.79
CA GLN A 226 -0.11 -21.82 -15.99
C GLN A 226 -0.20 -20.92 -14.76
N ILE A 227 0.86 -20.83 -13.93
CA ILE A 227 0.91 -19.96 -12.75
C ILE A 227 0.60 -18.50 -13.11
N ARG A 228 1.14 -18.01 -14.22
CA ARG A 228 0.91 -16.66 -14.70
C ARG A 228 -0.55 -16.44 -15.09
N LEU A 229 -1.15 -17.37 -15.81
CA LEU A 229 -2.57 -17.36 -16.18
C LEU A 229 -3.48 -17.58 -14.96
N THR A 230 -2.98 -18.22 -13.91
CA THR A 230 -3.74 -18.57 -12.70
C THR A 230 -3.55 -17.58 -11.55
N ARG A 231 -2.61 -16.63 -11.63
CA ARG A 231 -2.56 -15.47 -10.71
C ARG A 231 -3.82 -14.61 -10.77
N SER A 232 -4.59 -14.70 -11.86
CA SER A 232 -5.94 -14.15 -12.00
C SER A 232 -7.06 -15.07 -11.50
N LEU A 233 -6.78 -16.31 -11.07
CA LEU A 233 -7.82 -17.20 -10.53
C LEU A 233 -8.24 -16.71 -9.15
N PRO A 234 -9.53 -16.40 -8.96
CA PRO A 234 -10.06 -16.10 -7.63
C PRO A 234 -9.97 -17.37 -6.77
N VAL A 235 -9.25 -17.28 -5.65
CA VAL A 235 -9.23 -18.30 -4.60
C VAL A 235 -9.99 -17.78 -3.39
N SER A 236 -10.80 -18.64 -2.79
CA SER A 236 -11.55 -18.38 -1.57
C SER A 236 -10.63 -18.38 -0.36
N LEU A 237 -11.06 -17.71 0.72
CA LEU A 237 -10.33 -17.73 1.99
C LEU A 237 -10.10 -19.15 2.51
N HIS A 238 -11.08 -20.05 2.34
CA HIS A 238 -10.94 -21.46 2.71
C HIS A 238 -9.83 -22.15 1.90
N GLU A 239 -9.75 -21.93 0.58
CA GLU A 239 -8.67 -22.46 -0.25
C GLU A 239 -7.30 -21.96 0.24
N VAL A 240 -7.17 -20.66 0.54
CA VAL A 240 -5.94 -20.06 1.07
C VAL A 240 -5.54 -20.65 2.43
N GLN A 241 -6.50 -20.79 3.35
CA GLN A 241 -6.27 -21.41 4.66
C GLN A 241 -5.86 -22.88 4.53
N SER A 242 -6.49 -23.62 3.63
CA SER A 242 -6.16 -25.03 3.37
C SER A 242 -4.78 -25.24 2.76
N ALA A 243 -4.22 -24.20 2.14
CA ALA A 243 -2.89 -24.20 1.54
C ALA A 243 -1.82 -23.60 2.47
N ALA A 244 -2.20 -23.02 3.63
CA ALA A 244 -1.25 -22.33 4.49
C ALA A 244 -0.13 -23.24 5.03
N GLY A 245 -0.48 -24.47 5.42
CA GLY A 245 0.50 -25.44 5.93
C GLY A 245 1.53 -25.83 4.87
N GLU A 246 1.08 -26.19 3.66
CA GLU A 246 2.01 -26.49 2.56
C GLU A 246 2.82 -25.26 2.16
N ALA A 247 2.21 -24.08 2.15
CA ALA A 247 2.90 -22.85 1.79
C ALA A 247 4.06 -22.57 2.76
N GLU A 248 3.84 -22.75 4.06
CA GLU A 248 4.89 -22.65 5.08
C GLU A 248 6.01 -23.66 4.84
N LEU A 249 5.67 -24.94 4.59
CA LEU A 249 6.63 -26.01 4.26
C LEU A 249 7.54 -25.65 3.07
N TYR A 250 6.99 -24.98 2.05
CA TYR A 250 7.72 -24.61 0.83
C TYR A 250 8.23 -23.15 0.81
N GLY A 251 8.12 -22.42 1.93
CA GLY A 251 8.52 -21.01 1.99
C GLY A 251 7.77 -20.12 1.00
N MET A 252 6.51 -20.45 0.72
CA MET A 252 5.63 -19.79 -0.24
C MET A 252 4.52 -19.00 0.49
N GLU A 253 3.94 -18.02 -0.19
CA GLU A 253 2.75 -17.31 0.30
C GLU A 253 1.51 -18.24 0.18
N PRO A 254 0.68 -18.39 1.24
CA PRO A 254 -0.52 -19.23 1.21
C PRO A 254 -1.46 -18.99 0.03
N LEU A 255 -1.59 -17.74 -0.40
CA LEU A 255 -2.39 -17.36 -1.56
C LEU A 255 -1.82 -17.94 -2.85
N VAL A 256 -0.50 -17.87 -3.02
CA VAL A 256 0.20 -18.43 -4.19
C VAL A 256 0.07 -19.95 -4.19
N ALA A 257 0.24 -20.59 -3.03
CA ALA A 257 0.03 -22.03 -2.89
C ALA A 257 -1.40 -22.46 -3.27
N ALA A 258 -2.41 -21.74 -2.77
CA ALA A 258 -3.81 -21.99 -3.12
C ALA A 258 -4.10 -21.77 -4.61
N GLN A 259 -3.50 -20.74 -5.23
CA GLN A 259 -3.63 -20.50 -6.67
C GLN A 259 -3.00 -21.63 -7.48
N ILE A 260 -1.81 -22.09 -7.12
CA ILE A 260 -1.16 -23.25 -7.74
C ILE A 260 -2.03 -24.49 -7.60
N ARG A 261 -2.55 -24.75 -6.40
CA ARG A 261 -3.41 -25.90 -6.13
C ARG A 261 -4.69 -25.86 -6.97
N LYS A 262 -5.35 -24.70 -7.02
CA LYS A 262 -6.57 -24.51 -7.81
C LYS A 262 -6.32 -24.62 -9.32
N ALA A 263 -5.17 -24.15 -9.78
CA ALA A 263 -4.75 -24.21 -11.17
C ALA A 263 -4.46 -25.63 -11.65
N THR A 264 -3.69 -26.37 -10.86
CA THR A 264 -3.12 -27.66 -11.26
C THR A 264 -3.97 -28.84 -10.80
N GLY A 265 -4.84 -28.63 -9.82
CA GLY A 265 -5.53 -29.71 -9.11
C GLY A 265 -4.61 -30.53 -8.19
N ALA A 266 -3.37 -30.09 -7.97
CA ALA A 266 -2.33 -30.82 -7.25
C ALA A 266 -1.81 -29.98 -6.05
N THR A 267 -1.42 -30.64 -4.96
CA THR A 267 -0.79 -29.96 -3.82
C THR A 267 0.65 -29.58 -4.15
N LEU A 268 1.25 -28.67 -3.37
CA LEU A 268 2.68 -28.37 -3.55
C LEU A 268 3.55 -29.62 -3.36
N THR A 269 3.14 -30.55 -2.50
CA THR A 269 3.83 -31.84 -2.30
C THR A 269 3.73 -32.78 -3.50
N ASP A 270 2.64 -32.74 -4.25
CA ASP A 270 2.49 -33.52 -5.47
C ASP A 270 3.39 -32.95 -6.59
N LEU A 271 3.54 -31.63 -6.61
CA LEU A 271 4.32 -30.90 -7.62
C LEU A 271 5.82 -30.90 -7.30
N PHE A 272 6.19 -30.90 -6.02
CA PHE A 272 7.58 -30.83 -5.56
C PHE A 272 7.92 -32.12 -4.82
N SER A 273 8.85 -32.90 -5.38
CA SER A 273 9.11 -34.28 -4.96
C SER A 273 9.65 -34.46 -3.52
N SER A 274 9.86 -33.39 -2.74
CA SER A 274 10.05 -33.38 -1.28
C SER A 274 10.06 -31.93 -0.76
N PRO A 275 9.55 -31.65 0.46
CA PRO A 275 9.72 -30.35 1.09
C PRO A 275 11.20 -30.07 1.40
N PRO A 276 11.64 -28.80 1.40
CA PRO A 276 12.94 -28.41 1.92
C PRO A 276 13.13 -29.03 3.31
N HIS A 277 14.29 -29.66 3.56
CA HIS A 277 14.62 -30.14 4.90
C HIS A 277 14.30 -29.06 5.93
N ALA A 278 13.36 -29.34 6.85
CA ALA A 278 13.07 -28.44 7.96
C ALA A 278 14.38 -28.15 8.70
N PRO A 279 14.73 -26.88 8.96
CA PRO A 279 15.89 -26.58 9.78
C PRO A 279 15.71 -27.31 11.12
N ALA A 280 16.72 -28.11 11.47
CA ALA A 280 16.78 -28.87 12.72
C ALA A 280 16.87 -27.94 13.94
#